data_AF-A0A3E0P1A9-F1
#
_entry.id   AF-A0A3E0P1A9-F1
#
_cell.length_a   1.000
_cell.length_b   1.000
_cell.length_c   1.000
_cell.angle_alpha   90.00
_cell.angle_beta   90.00
_cell.angle_gamma   90.00
#
_symmetry.space_group_name_H-M   'P 1'
#
loop_
_entity.id
_entity.type
_entity.pdbx_description
1 polymer ?
#
loop_
_entity_poly.entity_id
_entity_poly.type
_entity_poly.pdbx_seq_one_letter_code
_entity_poly.pdbx_strand_id
1 'polypeptide(L)'
;MWVGDSTTGAPRARLLLVTARALGEVRRGDQLRAAQFLTALSPCHHVDLLTPAPGAVTTTADPVALSPVSGRHWTYRRTTLDRGVGVLRAAVRGEPLQSGLYGSADLRRRLGRIAADYDLVVVQMVRQAEVLASLAPGRSFVDLIDALSLNFARRAARQRGLGSGGRRRLLAAEARRLERLELAVLRSAAGVAVVSRRDREHLLGLLPASPADAGESVSGGSRGGGGRDDVAARLHHLPLPVSRQAATIRRDEIEWDLILTGNLGYWVNRDALDEWLRRVWPGLRRRRPGLRLAVAGDRPGRALARRLESAGATLVSSPESLRAVLRRARVAIAPMQAGAGVPVKVLEAFAEGVPVVASPWAAAGVGAPERLPLAVAESPEQWIEEVERLLDDRAFAERQVAAARDFVGREHDPDECARRVRQAVSAALAATGRSLLAV
;
A
#
# COMPACT_ATOMS: atom_id res chain seq x y z
N MET A 1 -16.66 21.40 -13.52
CA MET A 1 -16.26 22.02 -14.80
C MET A 1 -14.94 22.71 -14.54
N TRP A 2 -13.82 22.01 -14.75
CA TRP A 2 -12.49 22.52 -14.43
C TRP A 2 -12.05 23.38 -15.62
N VAL A 3 -11.98 24.69 -15.43
CA VAL A 3 -11.40 25.61 -16.41
C VAL A 3 -9.91 25.32 -16.41
N GLY A 4 -9.41 24.82 -17.53
CA GLY A 4 -8.02 24.41 -17.68
C GLY A 4 -7.09 25.61 -17.50
N ASP A 5 -6.23 25.51 -16.51
CA ASP A 5 -5.06 26.37 -16.43
C ASP A 5 -4.06 25.89 -17.50
N SER A 6 -4.16 26.50 -18.67
CA SER A 6 -3.29 26.27 -19.83
C SER A 6 -1.97 27.04 -19.69
N THR A 7 -1.33 26.96 -18.53
CA THR A 7 -0.01 27.57 -18.30
C THR A 7 1.00 26.52 -17.90
N THR A 8 1.62 25.90 -18.92
CA THR A 8 3.07 25.76 -19.09
C THR A 8 3.29 24.93 -20.36
N GLY A 9 3.93 25.52 -21.38
CA GLY A 9 4.32 24.86 -22.62
C GLY A 9 5.44 23.82 -22.46
N ALA A 10 5.49 23.11 -21.33
CA ALA A 10 6.45 22.05 -21.11
C ALA A 10 6.08 20.85 -22.02
N PRO A 11 7.02 20.32 -22.81
CA PRO A 11 6.75 19.20 -23.71
C PRO A 11 6.30 17.96 -22.92
N ARG A 12 5.27 17.29 -23.45
CA ARG A 12 4.69 16.09 -22.84
C ARG A 12 5.68 14.91 -22.94
N ALA A 13 6.24 14.49 -21.82
CA ALA A 13 7.04 13.28 -21.73
C ALA A 13 6.23 12.00 -22.07
N ARG A 14 6.92 11.00 -22.60
CA ARG A 14 6.39 9.64 -22.84
C ARG A 14 6.75 8.75 -21.65
N LEU A 15 5.75 8.28 -20.94
CA LEU A 15 5.89 7.45 -19.73
C LEU A 15 5.37 6.04 -19.99
N LEU A 16 6.05 5.02 -19.47
CA LEU A 16 5.56 3.65 -19.46
C LEU A 16 5.28 3.18 -18.03
N LEU A 17 4.01 2.92 -17.70
CA LEU A 17 3.63 2.36 -16.41
C LEU A 17 3.57 0.83 -16.49
N VAL A 18 4.47 0.18 -15.76
CA VAL A 18 4.59 -1.28 -15.64
C VAL A 18 3.91 -1.75 -14.36
N THR A 19 2.92 -2.62 -14.50
CA THR A 19 2.16 -3.17 -13.36
C THR A 19 2.28 -4.69 -13.29
N ALA A 20 2.05 -5.25 -12.10
CA ALA A 20 2.14 -6.69 -11.90
C ALA A 20 0.80 -7.44 -12.01
N ARG A 21 -0.27 -6.68 -12.27
CA ARG A 21 -1.66 -7.12 -12.45
C ARG A 21 -2.33 -6.33 -13.57
N ALA A 22 -3.24 -6.98 -14.28
CA ALA A 22 -4.10 -6.30 -15.22
C ALA A 22 -4.92 -5.22 -14.49
N LEU A 23 -5.10 -4.09 -15.15
CA LEU A 23 -5.99 -3.03 -14.69
C LEU A 23 -7.40 -3.36 -15.13
N GLY A 24 -8.35 -3.20 -14.21
CA GLY A 24 -9.75 -3.53 -14.33
C GLY A 24 -10.44 -2.98 -13.09
N GLU A 25 -11.36 -3.71 -12.48
CA GLU A 25 -11.95 -3.31 -11.21
C GLU A 25 -10.87 -3.19 -10.10
N VAL A 26 -10.82 -2.04 -9.45
CA VAL A 26 -9.85 -1.75 -8.39
C VAL A 26 -10.29 -2.44 -7.09
N ARG A 27 -9.67 -3.58 -6.78
CA ARG A 27 -9.97 -4.37 -5.56
C ARG A 27 -8.81 -4.43 -4.56
N ARG A 28 -7.65 -3.86 -4.92
CA ARG A 28 -6.40 -3.99 -4.16
C ARG A 28 -5.62 -2.69 -4.18
N GLY A 29 -4.76 -2.52 -3.17
CA GLY A 29 -3.92 -1.33 -3.03
C GLY A 29 -2.99 -1.08 -4.23
N ASP A 30 -2.44 -2.13 -4.86
CA ASP A 30 -1.59 -2.00 -6.05
C ASP A 30 -2.37 -1.47 -7.27
N GLN A 31 -3.60 -1.94 -7.47
CA GLN A 31 -4.48 -1.43 -8.53
C GLN A 31 -4.95 0.01 -8.26
N LEU A 32 -5.28 0.34 -7.01
CA LEU A 32 -5.63 1.72 -6.60
C LEU A 32 -4.48 2.67 -6.89
N ARG A 33 -3.26 2.24 -6.59
CA ARG A 33 -2.07 3.01 -6.82
C ARG A 33 -1.78 3.20 -8.30
N ALA A 34 -2.00 2.18 -9.13
CA ALA A 34 -1.86 2.30 -10.59
C ALA A 34 -2.85 3.32 -11.16
N ALA A 35 -4.12 3.26 -10.72
CA ALA A 35 -5.14 4.22 -11.10
C ALA A 35 -4.79 5.65 -10.67
N GLN A 36 -4.18 5.83 -9.49
CA GLN A 36 -3.69 7.14 -9.03
C GLN A 36 -2.61 7.70 -9.96
N PHE A 37 -1.61 6.90 -10.35
CA PHE A 37 -0.57 7.35 -11.29
C PHE A 37 -1.16 7.73 -12.65
N LEU A 38 -2.04 6.91 -13.21
CA LEU A 38 -2.73 7.20 -14.47
C LEU A 38 -3.51 8.51 -14.40
N THR A 39 -4.36 8.64 -13.38
CA THR A 39 -5.20 9.84 -13.19
C THR A 39 -4.34 11.10 -13.02
N ALA A 40 -3.23 10.99 -12.29
CA ALA A 40 -2.37 12.13 -12.01
C ALA A 40 -1.54 12.59 -13.23
N LEU A 41 -1.03 11.65 -14.03
CA LEU A 41 0.00 11.91 -15.05
C LEU A 41 -0.56 12.09 -16.45
N SER A 42 -1.62 11.38 -16.82
CA SER A 42 -2.14 11.42 -18.19
C SER A 42 -2.69 12.78 -18.65
N PRO A 43 -3.14 13.70 -17.76
CA PRO A 43 -3.45 15.07 -18.19
C PRO A 43 -2.23 15.86 -18.70
N CYS A 44 -1.03 15.55 -18.21
CA CYS A 44 0.20 16.30 -18.52
C CYS A 44 1.26 15.52 -19.31
N HIS A 45 1.10 14.21 -19.46
CA HIS A 45 2.06 13.32 -20.14
C HIS A 45 1.36 12.27 -21.00
N HIS A 46 2.09 11.69 -21.95
CA HIS A 46 1.62 10.51 -22.67
C HIS A 46 1.98 9.26 -21.88
N VAL A 47 0.99 8.52 -21.37
CA VAL A 47 1.22 7.36 -20.51
C VAL A 47 0.77 6.08 -21.21
N ASP A 48 1.70 5.19 -21.51
CA ASP A 48 1.43 3.84 -22.01
C ASP A 48 1.50 2.83 -20.86
N LEU A 49 0.83 1.70 -21.04
CA LEU A 49 0.71 0.65 -20.02
C LEU A 49 1.46 -0.62 -20.45
N LEU A 50 2.11 -1.30 -19.51
CA LEU A 50 2.60 -2.67 -19.67
C LEU A 50 2.11 -3.54 -18.50
N THR A 51 1.11 -4.38 -18.77
CA THR A 51 0.45 -5.20 -17.74
C THR A 51 0.53 -6.68 -18.10
N PRO A 52 0.34 -7.63 -17.15
CA PRO A 52 0.17 -9.03 -17.55
C PRO A 52 -1.10 -9.18 -18.40
N ALA A 53 -1.07 -10.11 -19.36
CA ALA A 53 -2.24 -10.45 -20.18
C ALA A 53 -3.41 -10.89 -19.28
N PRO A 54 -4.66 -10.50 -19.60
CA PRO A 54 -5.83 -10.98 -18.88
C PRO A 54 -5.90 -12.51 -18.93
N GLY A 55 -6.06 -13.17 -17.78
CA GLY A 55 -6.35 -14.60 -17.70
C GLY A 55 -7.78 -14.78 -17.21
N ALA A 56 -8.61 -15.48 -17.99
CA ALA A 56 -10.02 -15.87 -17.77
C ALA A 56 -10.61 -15.66 -16.36
N VAL A 57 -10.86 -14.40 -16.01
CA VAL A 57 -11.80 -13.99 -14.97
C VAL A 57 -12.48 -12.75 -15.52
N THR A 58 -13.52 -12.99 -16.29
CA THR A 58 -14.56 -12.03 -16.62
C THR A 58 -15.23 -11.63 -15.31
N THR A 59 -15.19 -10.34 -14.99
CA THR A 59 -16.19 -9.76 -14.11
C THR A 59 -16.81 -8.61 -14.87
N THR A 60 -18.06 -8.83 -15.25
CA THR A 60 -19.02 -7.85 -15.73
C THR A 60 -19.38 -6.91 -14.58
N ALA A 61 -18.58 -5.88 -14.38
CA ALA A 61 -18.89 -4.72 -13.55
C ALA A 61 -18.04 -3.59 -14.12
N ASP A 62 -18.62 -2.38 -14.21
CA ASP A 62 -18.06 -1.27 -14.96
C ASP A 62 -16.54 -1.18 -14.76
N PRO A 63 -15.73 -1.32 -15.83
CA PRO A 63 -14.33 -0.97 -15.70
C PRO A 63 -14.32 0.45 -15.15
N VAL A 64 -13.48 0.75 -14.16
CA VAL A 64 -12.96 2.12 -14.11
C VAL A 64 -12.55 2.38 -15.54
N ALA A 65 -13.29 3.22 -16.25
CA ALA A 65 -13.14 3.36 -17.69
C ALA A 65 -11.68 3.77 -17.91
N LEU A 66 -10.84 2.79 -18.28
CA LEU A 66 -9.44 3.02 -18.64
C LEU A 66 -9.39 3.91 -19.91
N SER A 67 -10.55 4.10 -20.55
CA SER A 67 -10.83 5.08 -21.59
C SER A 67 -11.20 6.42 -20.95
N PRO A 68 -10.35 7.48 -21.02
CA PRO A 68 -9.40 7.79 -22.10
C PRO A 68 -7.95 8.06 -21.62
N VAL A 69 -7.45 7.36 -20.59
CA VAL A 69 -6.32 7.82 -19.76
C VAL A 69 -4.96 7.15 -20.10
N SER A 70 -4.87 6.27 -21.09
CA SER A 70 -3.58 5.70 -21.54
C SER A 70 -3.47 5.66 -23.06
N GLY A 71 -2.28 5.87 -23.60
CA GLY A 71 -1.98 5.73 -25.02
C GLY A 71 -2.06 4.25 -25.44
N ARG A 72 -0.91 3.60 -25.63
CA ARG A 72 -0.83 2.18 -26.00
C ARG A 72 -0.87 1.29 -24.76
N HIS A 73 -1.57 0.15 -24.88
CA HIS A 73 -1.57 -0.90 -23.86
C HIS A 73 -0.83 -2.13 -24.36
N TRP A 74 0.34 -2.37 -23.77
CA TRP A 74 1.15 -3.56 -23.96
C TRP A 74 0.79 -4.62 -22.93
N THR A 75 0.81 -5.88 -23.36
CA THR A 75 0.63 -7.02 -22.45
C THR A 75 1.84 -7.94 -22.47
N TYR A 76 2.11 -8.60 -21.34
CA TYR A 76 3.12 -9.65 -21.23
C TYR A 76 2.53 -10.95 -20.66
N ARG A 77 3.10 -12.08 -21.05
CA ARG A 77 2.70 -13.41 -20.56
C ARG A 77 3.36 -13.73 -19.22
N ARG A 78 2.58 -14.33 -18.32
CA ARG A 78 3.08 -14.89 -17.06
C ARG A 78 2.33 -16.17 -16.74
N THR A 79 3.03 -17.29 -16.87
CA THR A 79 2.50 -18.63 -16.59
C THR A 79 2.74 -19.05 -15.15
N THR A 80 2.12 -20.15 -14.71
CA THR A 80 2.43 -20.77 -13.41
C THR A 80 3.83 -21.37 -13.38
N LEU A 81 4.30 -21.92 -14.52
CA LEU A 81 5.66 -22.42 -14.69
C LEU A 81 6.70 -21.31 -14.47
N ASP A 82 6.46 -20.11 -15.04
CA ASP A 82 7.34 -18.95 -14.84
C ASP A 82 7.52 -18.63 -13.35
N ARG A 83 6.46 -18.76 -12.54
CA ARG A 83 6.54 -18.54 -11.09
C ARG A 83 7.41 -19.58 -10.40
N GLY A 84 7.24 -20.86 -10.74
CA GLY A 84 8.01 -21.96 -10.16
C GLY A 84 9.50 -21.83 -10.49
N VAL A 85 9.83 -21.63 -11.77
CA VAL A 85 11.20 -21.41 -12.24
C VAL A 85 11.79 -20.13 -11.62
N GLY A 86 11.02 -19.04 -11.57
CA GLY A 86 11.44 -17.77 -10.98
C GLY A 86 11.78 -17.89 -9.50
N VAL A 87 10.97 -18.61 -8.72
CA VAL A 87 11.24 -18.88 -7.30
C VAL A 87 12.48 -19.73 -7.12
N LEU A 88 12.65 -20.80 -7.89
CA LEU A 88 13.83 -21.66 -7.82
C LEU A 88 15.10 -20.86 -8.12
N ARG A 89 15.08 -20.09 -9.22
CA ARG A 89 16.19 -19.22 -9.61
C ARG A 89 16.53 -18.20 -8.52
N ALA A 90 15.51 -17.55 -7.95
CA ALA A 90 15.71 -16.59 -6.87
C ALA A 90 16.31 -17.24 -5.62
N ALA A 91 15.88 -18.47 -5.28
CA ALA A 91 16.44 -19.23 -4.18
C ALA A 91 17.93 -19.54 -4.39
N VAL A 92 18.32 -20.01 -5.58
CA VAL A 92 19.71 -20.33 -5.95
C VAL A 92 20.59 -19.08 -5.92
N ARG A 93 20.10 -17.95 -6.40
CA ARG A 93 20.85 -16.68 -6.46
C ARG A 93 20.84 -15.87 -5.17
N GLY A 94 20.13 -16.34 -4.14
CA GLY A 94 19.96 -15.58 -2.90
C GLY A 94 19.19 -14.26 -3.09
N GLU A 95 18.36 -14.17 -4.13
CA GLU A 95 17.44 -13.07 -4.42
C GLU A 95 16.11 -13.25 -3.65
N PRO A 96 15.28 -12.21 -3.50
CA PRO A 96 13.96 -12.33 -2.90
C PRO A 96 13.08 -13.33 -3.66
N LEU A 97 12.50 -14.29 -2.95
CA LEU A 97 11.52 -15.22 -3.53
C LEU A 97 10.28 -14.47 -4.00
N GLN A 98 9.96 -13.35 -3.34
CA GLN A 98 8.89 -12.43 -3.72
C GLN A 98 9.04 -11.86 -5.13
N SER A 99 10.27 -11.65 -5.60
CA SER A 99 10.54 -11.21 -6.98
C SER A 99 10.42 -12.39 -7.95
N GLY A 100 10.92 -13.57 -7.56
CA GLY A 100 10.76 -14.80 -8.34
C GLY A 100 9.30 -15.17 -8.62
N LEU A 101 8.38 -14.92 -7.67
CA LEU A 101 6.94 -15.12 -7.85
C LEU A 101 6.29 -14.22 -8.91
N TYR A 102 6.92 -13.08 -9.21
CA TYR A 102 6.39 -12.05 -10.11
C TYR A 102 7.20 -11.90 -11.40
N GLY A 103 8.37 -12.54 -11.48
CA GLY A 103 9.24 -12.49 -12.63
C GLY A 103 8.60 -13.09 -13.90
N SER A 104 8.97 -12.53 -15.04
CA SER A 104 8.55 -13.03 -16.36
C SER A 104 9.65 -12.73 -17.39
N ALA A 105 10.08 -13.77 -18.10
CA ALA A 105 11.00 -13.61 -19.22
C ALA A 105 10.37 -12.78 -20.35
N ASP A 106 9.06 -12.93 -20.57
CA ASP A 106 8.32 -12.14 -21.56
C ASP A 106 8.26 -10.66 -21.17
N LEU A 107 8.06 -10.35 -19.87
CA LEU A 107 8.13 -8.98 -19.36
C LEU A 107 9.48 -8.34 -19.64
N ARG A 108 10.59 -8.99 -19.25
CA ARG A 108 11.94 -8.45 -19.49
C ARG A 108 12.23 -8.24 -20.98
N ARG A 109 11.87 -9.23 -21.81
CA ARG A 109 12.04 -9.17 -23.27
C ARG A 109 11.25 -8.01 -23.89
N ARG A 110 9.98 -7.84 -23.51
CA ARG A 110 9.12 -6.77 -24.02
C ARG A 110 9.61 -5.41 -23.54
N LEU A 111 9.91 -5.28 -22.25
CA LEU A 111 10.44 -4.05 -21.69
C LEU A 111 11.74 -3.62 -22.38
N GLY A 112 12.69 -4.55 -22.58
CA GLY A 112 13.94 -4.26 -23.28
C GLY A 112 13.77 -3.82 -24.75
N ARG A 113 12.64 -4.16 -25.40
CA ARG A 113 12.32 -3.70 -26.77
C ARG A 113 11.72 -2.31 -26.82
N ILE A 114 10.87 -1.96 -25.84
CA ILE A 114 10.05 -0.74 -25.92
C ILE A 114 10.53 0.36 -24.98
N ALA A 115 11.32 0.05 -23.95
CA ALA A 115 11.71 1.03 -22.93
C ALA A 115 12.51 2.22 -23.47
N ALA A 116 13.20 2.05 -24.60
CA ALA A 116 13.95 3.13 -25.25
C ALA A 116 13.05 4.28 -25.74
N ASP A 117 11.79 3.98 -26.09
CA ASP A 117 10.80 4.91 -26.65
C ASP A 117 10.14 5.81 -25.58
N TYR A 118 10.48 5.62 -24.31
CA TYR A 118 9.92 6.35 -23.17
C TYR A 118 11.00 7.12 -22.43
N ASP A 119 10.66 8.32 -21.97
CA ASP A 119 11.54 9.16 -21.18
C ASP A 119 11.75 8.58 -19.77
N LEU A 120 10.71 7.96 -19.21
CA LEU A 120 10.74 7.37 -17.88
C LEU A 120 9.83 6.13 -17.80
N VAL A 121 10.32 5.08 -17.14
CA VAL A 121 9.55 3.87 -16.86
C VAL A 121 9.12 3.85 -15.40
N VAL A 122 7.82 3.90 -15.14
CA VAL A 122 7.25 3.78 -13.80
C VAL A 122 7.01 2.31 -13.49
N VAL A 123 7.71 1.74 -12.52
CA VAL A 123 7.58 0.32 -12.13
C VAL A 123 6.90 0.22 -10.77
N GLN A 124 5.80 -0.54 -10.70
CA GLN A 124 5.10 -0.77 -9.44
C GLN A 124 5.59 -2.01 -8.70
N MET A 125 5.60 -1.89 -7.37
CA MET A 125 6.02 -2.89 -6.40
C MET A 125 7.48 -3.31 -6.55
N VAL A 126 8.15 -3.46 -5.40
CA VAL A 126 9.51 -4.05 -5.34
C VAL A 126 9.59 -5.43 -6.00
N ARG A 127 8.47 -6.15 -6.07
CA ARG A 127 8.35 -7.48 -6.68
C ARG A 127 8.67 -7.49 -8.17
N GLN A 128 8.53 -6.35 -8.85
CA GLN A 128 8.92 -6.21 -10.25
C GLN A 128 10.28 -5.53 -10.42
N ALA A 129 10.98 -5.19 -9.34
CA ALA A 129 12.25 -4.48 -9.42
C ALA A 129 13.35 -5.26 -10.17
N GLU A 130 13.20 -6.57 -10.40
CA GLU A 130 14.12 -7.33 -11.28
C GLU A 130 14.17 -6.79 -12.71
N VAL A 131 13.12 -6.10 -13.17
CA VAL A 131 13.08 -5.52 -14.52
C VAL A 131 13.97 -4.29 -14.66
N LEU A 132 14.40 -3.70 -13.54
CA LEU A 132 15.29 -2.53 -13.55
C LEU A 132 16.65 -2.86 -14.17
N ALA A 133 17.09 -4.12 -14.10
CA ALA A 133 18.30 -4.58 -14.79
C ALA A 133 18.18 -4.52 -16.33
N SER A 134 16.97 -4.39 -16.88
CA SER A 134 16.72 -4.20 -18.31
C SER A 134 16.58 -2.72 -18.71
N LEU A 135 16.78 -1.80 -17.76
CA LEU A 135 16.68 -0.36 -17.95
C LEU A 135 18.05 0.28 -17.67
N ALA A 136 18.36 1.39 -18.34
CA ALA A 136 19.54 2.17 -17.96
C ALA A 136 19.32 2.77 -16.56
N PRO A 137 20.38 2.89 -15.73
CA PRO A 137 20.31 3.54 -14.42
C PRO A 137 19.69 4.94 -14.54
N GLY A 138 18.86 5.33 -13.57
CA GLY A 138 18.21 6.65 -13.59
C GLY A 138 17.09 6.81 -14.62
N ARG A 139 16.64 5.76 -15.33
CA ARG A 139 15.48 5.84 -16.25
C ARG A 139 14.19 5.26 -15.68
N SER A 140 14.17 4.97 -14.38
CA SER A 140 13.02 4.38 -13.71
C SER A 140 12.53 5.24 -12.55
N PHE A 141 11.22 5.26 -12.38
CA PHE A 141 10.57 5.66 -11.13
C PHE A 141 9.95 4.42 -10.51
N VAL A 142 10.28 4.11 -9.26
CA VAL A 142 9.79 2.88 -8.62
C VAL A 142 8.81 3.22 -7.51
N ASP A 143 7.56 2.86 -7.73
CA ASP A 143 6.54 2.95 -6.70
C ASP A 143 6.54 1.65 -5.89
N LEU A 144 7.26 1.65 -4.77
CA LEU A 144 7.36 0.50 -3.88
C LEU A 144 6.02 0.17 -3.23
N ILE A 145 5.12 1.16 -3.12
CA ILE A 145 3.87 1.13 -2.35
C ILE A 145 4.19 1.04 -0.85
N ASP A 146 4.75 -0.09 -0.42
CA ASP A 146 5.14 -0.36 0.95
C ASP A 146 6.60 -0.84 1.05
N ALA A 147 7.18 -0.72 2.25
CA ALA A 147 8.45 -1.37 2.57
C ALA A 147 8.20 -2.87 2.81
N LEU A 148 8.39 -3.69 1.78
CA LEU A 148 8.10 -5.11 1.83
C LEU A 148 9.07 -5.84 2.77
N SER A 149 10.32 -5.38 2.89
CA SER A 149 11.25 -5.85 3.92
C SER A 149 10.67 -5.73 5.33
N LEU A 150 10.15 -4.55 5.68
CA LEU A 150 9.54 -4.27 6.98
C LEU A 150 8.35 -5.20 7.24
N ASN A 151 7.50 -5.42 6.22
CA ASN A 151 6.38 -6.33 6.29
C ASN A 151 6.84 -7.77 6.63
N PHE A 152 7.87 -8.28 5.95
CA PHE A 152 8.42 -9.61 6.20
C PHE A 152 9.16 -9.72 7.53
N ALA A 153 9.91 -8.70 7.94
CA ALA A 153 10.57 -8.63 9.24
C ALA A 153 9.53 -8.70 10.38
N ARG A 154 8.46 -7.90 10.28
CA ARG A 154 7.32 -7.94 11.20
C ARG A 154 6.62 -9.30 11.18
N ARG A 155 6.43 -9.89 10.01
CA ARG A 155 5.84 -11.23 9.88
C ARG A 155 6.67 -12.31 10.56
N ALA A 156 7.99 -12.23 10.45
CA ALA A 156 8.91 -13.14 11.13
C ALA A 156 8.80 -13.00 12.65
N ALA A 157 8.84 -11.76 13.15
CA ALA A 157 8.72 -11.45 14.59
C ALA A 157 7.38 -11.94 15.19
N ARG A 158 6.33 -12.03 14.38
CA ARG A 158 5.00 -12.50 14.79
C ARG A 158 4.79 -14.01 14.66
N GLN A 159 5.75 -14.78 14.12
CA GLN A 159 5.65 -16.24 14.16
C GLN A 159 5.82 -16.73 15.62
N ARG A 160 4.72 -17.24 16.19
CA ARG A 160 4.65 -17.79 17.55
C ARG A 160 4.24 -19.27 17.49
N GLY A 161 4.57 -20.03 18.54
CA GLY A 161 4.17 -21.43 18.72
C GLY A 161 5.28 -22.45 18.46
N LEU A 162 5.05 -23.68 18.95
CA LEU A 162 5.95 -24.83 18.77
C LEU A 162 6.13 -25.12 17.26
N GLY A 163 7.36 -25.39 16.83
CA GLY A 163 7.70 -25.67 15.42
C GLY A 163 7.77 -24.43 14.50
N SER A 164 7.47 -23.22 14.99
CA SER A 164 7.50 -21.99 14.16
C SER A 164 8.91 -21.48 13.82
N GLY A 165 9.95 -22.02 14.47
CA GLY A 165 11.34 -21.55 14.34
C GLY A 165 11.89 -21.58 12.91
N GLY A 166 11.64 -22.66 12.15
CA GLY A 166 12.07 -22.78 10.76
C GLY A 166 11.40 -21.72 9.86
N ARG A 167 10.08 -21.55 10.00
CA ARG A 167 9.32 -20.53 9.28
C ARG A 167 9.76 -19.10 9.63
N ARG A 168 10.05 -18.84 10.91
CA ARG A 168 10.59 -17.56 11.39
C ARG A 168 11.92 -17.25 10.70
N ARG A 169 12.85 -18.21 10.67
CA ARG A 169 14.16 -18.06 9.99
C ARG A 169 14.00 -17.80 8.50
N LEU A 170 13.10 -18.53 7.81
CA LEU A 170 12.81 -18.33 6.39
C LEU A 170 12.28 -16.92 6.10
N LEU A 171 11.31 -16.45 6.90
CA LEU A 171 10.74 -15.11 6.74
C LEU A 171 11.76 -14.00 7.04
N ALA A 172 12.62 -14.19 8.04
CA ALA A 172 13.70 -13.25 8.34
C ALA A 172 14.76 -13.22 7.24
N ALA A 173 15.11 -14.38 6.67
CA ALA A 173 16.01 -14.44 5.51
C ALA A 173 15.41 -13.74 4.29
N GLU A 174 14.11 -13.92 4.02
CA GLU A 174 13.40 -13.20 2.96
C GLU A 174 13.36 -11.69 3.23
N ALA A 175 13.17 -11.24 4.48
CA ALA A 175 13.23 -9.83 4.84
C ALA A 175 14.59 -9.21 4.46
N ARG A 176 15.71 -9.85 4.84
CA ARG A 176 17.07 -9.38 4.48
C ARG A 176 17.34 -9.38 2.97
N ARG A 177 16.78 -10.35 2.23
CA ARG A 177 16.86 -10.35 0.76
C ARG A 177 16.13 -9.14 0.18
N LEU A 178 14.94 -8.84 0.72
CA LEU A 178 14.14 -7.67 0.31
C LEU A 178 14.83 -6.36 0.66
N GLU A 179 15.45 -6.23 1.84
CA GLU A 179 16.22 -5.03 2.22
C GLU A 179 17.33 -4.73 1.19
N ARG A 180 18.09 -5.76 0.80
CA ARG A 180 19.13 -5.61 -0.24
C ARG A 180 18.55 -5.16 -1.58
N LEU A 181 17.40 -5.70 -1.99
CA LEU A 181 16.74 -5.29 -3.23
C LEU A 181 16.19 -3.87 -3.14
N GLU A 182 15.54 -3.49 -2.03
CA GLU A 182 15.00 -2.15 -1.82
C GLU A 182 16.13 -1.11 -1.79
N LEU A 183 17.26 -1.41 -1.14
CA LEU A 183 18.46 -0.56 -1.18
C LEU A 183 19.01 -0.40 -2.61
N ALA A 184 19.03 -1.48 -3.40
CA ALA A 184 19.44 -1.39 -4.80
C ALA A 184 18.49 -0.53 -5.63
N VAL A 185 17.18 -0.61 -5.38
CA VAL A 185 16.18 0.27 -6.00
C VAL A 185 16.42 1.73 -5.63
N LEU A 186 16.58 2.02 -4.33
CA LEU A 186 16.81 3.37 -3.82
C LEU A 186 18.05 4.02 -4.43
N ARG A 187 19.09 3.23 -4.72
CA ARG A 187 20.34 3.74 -5.32
C ARG A 187 20.24 3.95 -6.84
N SER A 188 19.43 3.15 -7.54
CA SER A 188 19.44 3.10 -9.01
C SER A 188 18.29 3.82 -9.71
N ALA A 189 17.14 3.99 -9.05
CA ALA A 189 15.98 4.67 -9.62
C ALA A 189 16.14 6.20 -9.60
N ALA A 190 15.60 6.90 -10.59
CA ALA A 190 15.56 8.38 -10.60
C ALA A 190 14.62 8.93 -9.53
N GLY A 191 13.58 8.18 -9.16
CA GLY A 191 12.70 8.51 -8.06
C GLY A 191 12.08 7.24 -7.48
N VAL A 192 11.76 7.27 -6.20
CA VAL A 192 11.12 6.16 -5.50
C VAL A 192 9.95 6.69 -4.70
N ALA A 193 8.86 5.92 -4.60
CA ALA A 193 7.71 6.29 -3.79
C ALA A 193 7.25 5.19 -2.84
N VAL A 194 6.77 5.61 -1.68
CA VAL A 194 6.04 4.81 -0.70
C VAL A 194 4.80 5.57 -0.23
N VAL A 195 3.79 4.85 0.27
CA VAL A 195 2.52 5.45 0.68
C VAL A 195 2.46 5.87 2.14
N SER A 196 3.42 5.49 2.99
CA SER A 196 3.46 5.85 4.41
C SER A 196 4.78 6.49 4.82
N ARG A 197 4.73 7.41 5.79
CA ARG A 197 5.93 8.04 6.38
C ARG A 197 6.79 7.02 7.11
N ARG A 198 6.18 6.09 7.87
CA ARG A 198 6.89 4.99 8.53
C ARG A 198 7.74 4.16 7.56
N ASP A 199 7.18 3.81 6.41
CA ASP A 199 7.90 3.00 5.42
C ASP A 199 9.06 3.80 4.83
N ARG A 200 8.86 5.11 4.58
CA ARG A 200 9.93 6.02 4.16
C ARG A 200 11.05 6.09 5.18
N GLU A 201 10.72 6.28 6.45
CA GLU A 201 11.68 6.34 7.55
C GLU A 201 12.44 5.03 7.72
N HIS A 202 11.75 3.89 7.64
CA HIS A 202 12.37 2.56 7.65
C HIS A 202 13.40 2.43 6.52
N LEU A 203 13.01 2.74 5.28
CA LEU A 203 13.90 2.66 4.12
C LEU A 203 15.11 3.59 4.23
N LEU A 204 14.94 4.81 4.75
CA LEU A 204 16.06 5.73 5.02
C LEU A 204 16.95 5.24 6.16
N GLY A 205 16.40 4.51 7.13
CA GLY A 205 17.14 3.89 8.22
C GLY A 205 17.99 2.69 7.78
N LEU A 206 17.72 2.12 6.60
CA LEU A 206 18.58 1.08 6.02
C LEU A 206 19.89 1.62 5.42
N LEU A 207 19.97 2.94 5.19
CA LEU A 207 21.16 3.59 4.63
C LEU A 207 22.13 3.97 5.76
N PRO A 208 23.46 3.85 5.54
CA PRO A 208 24.45 4.30 6.51
C PRO A 208 24.28 5.80 6.80
N ALA A 209 24.51 6.19 8.06
CA ALA A 209 24.34 7.57 8.51
C ALA A 209 25.44 8.50 7.97
N SER A 210 26.66 7.97 7.80
CA SER A 210 27.81 8.68 7.23
C SER A 210 28.48 7.84 6.13
N PRO A 211 29.14 8.48 5.13
CA PRO A 211 30.04 7.79 4.21
C PRO A 211 31.14 6.96 4.92
N ALA A 212 31.54 7.37 6.14
CA ALA A 212 32.52 6.65 6.96
C ALA A 212 31.99 5.31 7.50
N ASP A 213 30.67 5.17 7.67
CA ASP A 213 30.03 3.93 8.13
C ASP A 213 29.83 2.91 6.99
N ALA A 214 30.14 3.29 5.74
CA ALA A 214 29.85 2.47 4.56
C ALA A 214 30.76 1.24 4.40
N GLY A 215 31.89 1.17 5.11
CA GLY A 215 32.87 0.09 5.00
C GLY A 215 33.57 0.01 3.63
N GLU A 216 34.86 -0.31 3.61
CA GLU A 216 35.74 -0.30 2.42
C GLU A 216 35.40 -1.29 1.27
N SER A 217 34.24 -1.95 1.27
CA SER A 217 33.95 -3.05 0.32
C SER A 217 33.07 -2.65 -0.89
N VAL A 218 33.28 -1.47 -1.46
CA VAL A 218 32.77 -1.16 -2.81
C VAL A 218 33.89 -0.57 -3.66
N SER A 219 34.88 -1.40 -4.00
CA SER A 219 35.81 -1.15 -5.08
C SER A 219 35.13 -1.40 -6.43
N GLY A 220 34.45 -0.38 -6.94
CA GLY A 220 33.82 -0.40 -8.26
C GLY A 220 33.25 0.96 -8.59
N GLY A 221 33.94 1.70 -9.47
CA GLY A 221 33.75 3.13 -9.67
C GLY A 221 32.33 3.58 -10.04
N SER A 222 31.83 4.54 -9.25
CA SER A 222 31.24 5.79 -9.75
C SER A 222 31.17 6.76 -8.57
N ARG A 223 31.88 7.90 -8.66
CA ARG A 223 31.77 9.00 -7.70
C ARG A 223 30.46 9.74 -7.97
N GLY A 224 29.56 9.77 -6.99
CA GLY A 224 28.44 10.73 -6.93
C GLY A 224 27.05 10.11 -7.11
N GLY A 225 26.26 10.10 -6.03
CA GLY A 225 24.86 9.64 -6.02
C GLY A 225 24.68 8.35 -5.20
N GLY A 226 23.97 8.42 -4.07
CA GLY A 226 23.73 7.26 -3.20
C GLY A 226 23.96 7.47 -1.71
N GLY A 227 24.34 8.67 -1.29
CA GLY A 227 24.31 9.06 0.12
C GLY A 227 22.88 9.15 0.65
N ARG A 228 22.70 9.04 1.98
CA ARG A 228 21.38 9.06 2.62
C ARG A 228 20.55 10.29 2.23
N ASP A 229 21.18 11.46 2.13
CA ASP A 229 20.52 12.72 1.79
C ASP A 229 20.05 12.78 0.34
N ASP A 230 20.86 12.28 -0.59
CA ASP A 230 20.50 12.16 -2.01
C ASP A 230 19.31 11.19 -2.20
N VAL A 231 19.34 10.02 -1.53
CA VAL A 231 18.20 9.11 -1.54
C VAL A 231 16.98 9.75 -0.87
N ALA A 232 17.15 10.49 0.23
CA ALA A 232 16.04 11.15 0.91
C ALA A 232 15.34 12.19 0.03
N ALA A 233 16.08 12.89 -0.84
CA ALA A 233 15.55 13.84 -1.81
C ALA A 233 14.71 13.17 -2.90
N ARG A 234 15.06 11.93 -3.29
CA ARG A 234 14.41 11.16 -4.36
C ARG A 234 13.40 10.11 -3.86
N LEU A 235 13.31 9.90 -2.54
CA LEU A 235 12.33 9.02 -1.91
C LEU A 235 11.12 9.83 -1.44
N HIS A 236 10.04 9.74 -2.19
CA HIS A 236 8.81 10.49 -1.99
C HIS A 236 7.79 9.73 -1.13
N HIS A 237 7.14 10.44 -0.21
CA HIS A 237 5.92 9.97 0.44
C HIS A 237 4.71 10.44 -0.37
N LEU A 238 4.04 9.50 -1.05
CA LEU A 238 2.91 9.77 -1.93
C LEU A 238 1.65 9.12 -1.34
N PRO A 239 0.82 9.86 -0.57
CA PRO A 239 -0.35 9.31 0.09
C PRO A 239 -1.38 8.79 -0.91
N LEU A 240 -2.20 7.84 -0.44
CA LEU A 240 -3.32 7.30 -1.21
C LEU A 240 -4.49 8.31 -1.23
N PRO A 241 -5.13 8.53 -2.39
CA PRO A 241 -6.27 9.42 -2.50
C PRO A 241 -7.50 8.75 -1.89
N VAL A 242 -8.28 9.52 -1.16
CA VAL A 242 -9.50 9.06 -0.50
C VAL A 242 -10.61 10.06 -0.81
N SER A 243 -11.54 9.63 -1.65
CA SER A 243 -12.71 10.46 -1.97
C SER A 243 -13.60 10.60 -0.74
N ARG A 244 -13.78 11.83 -0.27
CA ARG A 244 -14.83 12.16 0.70
C ARG A 244 -16.20 11.92 0.06
N GLN A 245 -17.13 11.38 0.82
CA GLN A 245 -18.55 11.47 0.49
C GLN A 245 -19.28 12.20 1.61
N ALA A 246 -20.15 13.12 1.24
CA ALA A 246 -20.97 13.92 2.15
C ALA A 246 -22.14 13.11 2.75
N ALA A 247 -21.98 11.80 2.93
CA ALA A 247 -23.04 10.96 3.48
C ALA A 247 -23.10 11.16 5.00
N THR A 248 -24.25 11.64 5.48
CA THR A 248 -24.57 11.67 6.90
C THR A 248 -24.87 10.25 7.35
N ILE A 249 -24.17 9.76 8.39
CA ILE A 249 -24.51 8.48 9.01
C ILE A 249 -25.90 8.60 9.64
N ARG A 250 -26.84 7.78 9.17
CA ARG A 250 -28.20 7.69 9.70
C ARG A 250 -28.23 6.70 10.85
N ARG A 251 -28.70 7.14 12.02
CA ARG A 251 -28.60 6.39 13.28
C ARG A 251 -29.52 5.18 13.34
N ASP A 252 -30.65 5.26 12.64
CA ASP A 252 -31.62 4.20 12.43
C ASP A 252 -31.08 3.05 11.56
N GLU A 253 -29.98 3.27 10.85
CA GLU A 253 -29.34 2.26 9.99
C GLU A 253 -28.16 1.53 10.68
N ILE A 254 -27.92 1.77 11.97
CA ILE A 254 -26.80 1.15 12.71
C ILE A 254 -27.10 -0.32 13.06
N GLU A 255 -26.35 -1.22 12.44
CA GLU A 255 -26.42 -2.68 12.65
C GLU A 255 -25.35 -3.19 13.61
N TRP A 256 -24.21 -2.49 13.72
CA TRP A 256 -23.02 -2.98 14.43
C TRP A 256 -22.50 -1.96 15.44
N ASP A 257 -22.13 -2.40 16.63
CA ASP A 257 -21.39 -1.55 17.57
C ASP A 257 -19.94 -1.42 17.11
N LEU A 258 -19.35 -2.55 16.71
CA LEU A 258 -17.96 -2.64 16.27
C LEU A 258 -17.86 -3.25 14.87
N ILE A 259 -16.92 -2.76 14.06
CA ILE A 259 -16.60 -3.36 12.78
C ILE A 259 -15.09 -3.45 12.51
N LEU A 260 -14.66 -4.57 11.94
CA LEU A 260 -13.35 -4.70 11.30
C LEU A 260 -13.53 -4.99 9.82
N THR A 261 -12.91 -4.19 8.96
CA THR A 261 -12.95 -4.41 7.51
C THR A 261 -11.62 -4.86 6.92
N GLY A 262 -11.68 -5.49 5.75
CA GLY A 262 -10.56 -5.64 4.84
C GLY A 262 -10.43 -7.02 4.22
N ASN A 263 -9.29 -7.27 3.57
CA ASN A 263 -9.02 -8.53 2.92
C ASN A 263 -8.76 -9.65 3.95
N LEU A 264 -9.75 -10.48 4.24
CA LEU A 264 -9.71 -11.53 5.26
C LEU A 264 -8.82 -12.71 4.87
N GLY A 265 -8.44 -12.80 3.59
CA GLY A 265 -7.42 -13.73 3.12
C GLY A 265 -5.98 -13.25 3.37
N TYR A 266 -5.77 -11.99 3.77
CA TYR A 266 -4.44 -11.44 4.05
C TYR A 266 -4.03 -11.73 5.49
N TRP A 267 -2.80 -12.22 5.66
CA TRP A 267 -2.33 -12.74 6.95
C TRP A 267 -2.33 -11.69 8.06
N VAL A 268 -2.03 -10.42 7.75
CA VAL A 268 -2.02 -9.32 8.73
C VAL A 268 -3.40 -9.13 9.35
N ASN A 269 -4.46 -9.18 8.54
CA ASN A 269 -5.82 -9.00 9.04
C ASN A 269 -6.26 -10.19 9.90
N ARG A 270 -5.93 -11.41 9.50
CA ARG A 270 -6.25 -12.61 10.29
C ARG A 270 -5.51 -12.63 11.62
N ASP A 271 -4.20 -12.41 11.60
CA ASP A 271 -3.38 -12.40 12.82
C ASP A 271 -3.84 -11.33 13.81
N ALA A 272 -4.15 -10.13 13.31
CA ALA A 272 -4.67 -9.03 14.13
C ALA A 272 -6.03 -9.35 14.74
N LEU A 273 -6.96 -9.88 13.94
CA LEU A 273 -8.29 -10.25 14.38
C LEU A 273 -8.26 -11.41 15.39
N ASP A 274 -7.44 -12.42 15.14
CA ASP A 274 -7.26 -13.57 16.03
C ASP A 274 -6.74 -13.14 17.41
N GLU A 275 -5.71 -12.29 17.44
CA GLU A 275 -5.15 -11.75 18.67
C GLU A 275 -6.17 -10.87 19.42
N TRP A 276 -6.90 -10.02 18.70
CA TRP A 276 -7.89 -9.10 19.27
C TRP A 276 -9.11 -9.85 19.82
N LEU A 277 -9.66 -10.82 19.09
CA LEU A 277 -10.75 -11.68 19.55
C LEU A 277 -10.37 -12.50 20.78
N ARG A 278 -9.09 -12.85 20.93
CA ARG A 278 -8.61 -13.61 22.08
C ARG A 278 -8.39 -12.73 23.31
N ARG A 279 -7.82 -11.53 23.12
CA ARG A 279 -7.33 -10.69 24.22
C ARG A 279 -8.32 -9.63 24.68
N VAL A 280 -9.08 -9.05 23.76
CA VAL A 280 -9.91 -7.86 24.00
C VAL A 280 -11.39 -8.22 24.05
N TRP A 281 -11.86 -8.94 23.04
CA TRP A 281 -13.28 -9.23 22.85
C TRP A 281 -13.99 -9.88 24.06
N PRO A 282 -13.39 -10.84 24.80
CA PRO A 282 -14.04 -11.41 25.97
C PRO A 282 -14.27 -10.38 27.09
N GLY A 283 -13.36 -9.41 27.24
CA GLY A 283 -13.50 -8.33 28.22
C GLY A 283 -14.63 -7.38 27.85
N LEU A 284 -14.70 -6.97 26.58
CA LEU A 284 -15.80 -6.15 26.06
C LEU A 284 -17.16 -6.84 26.25
N ARG A 285 -17.28 -8.13 25.90
CA ARG A 285 -18.53 -8.88 26.05
C ARG A 285 -18.96 -9.05 27.51
N ARG A 286 -18.02 -9.15 28.46
CA ARG A 286 -18.35 -9.20 29.90
C ARG A 286 -18.90 -7.87 30.40
N ARG A 287 -18.30 -6.75 29.98
CA ARG A 287 -18.73 -5.40 30.41
C ARG A 287 -20.02 -4.96 29.71
N ARG A 288 -20.21 -5.38 28.45
CA ARG A 288 -21.39 -5.06 27.64
C ARG A 288 -21.99 -6.30 26.99
N PRO A 289 -22.81 -7.06 27.72
CA PRO A 289 -23.60 -8.13 27.13
C PRO A 289 -24.48 -7.55 26.01
N GLY A 290 -24.37 -8.10 24.80
CA GLY A 290 -25.14 -7.65 23.64
C GLY A 290 -24.38 -6.82 22.59
N LEU A 291 -23.09 -6.52 22.80
CA LEU A 291 -22.27 -5.87 21.76
C LEU A 291 -22.28 -6.67 20.45
N ARG A 292 -22.58 -5.98 19.35
CA ARG A 292 -22.60 -6.56 18.00
C ARG A 292 -21.29 -6.24 17.27
N LEU A 293 -20.52 -7.27 16.94
CA LEU A 293 -19.27 -7.16 16.17
C LEU A 293 -19.46 -7.72 14.76
N ALA A 294 -19.15 -6.92 13.75
CA ALA A 294 -19.03 -7.35 12.37
C ALA A 294 -17.56 -7.45 11.91
N VAL A 295 -17.28 -8.45 11.08
CA VAL A 295 -16.05 -8.58 10.31
C VAL A 295 -16.41 -8.67 8.85
N ALA A 296 -16.02 -7.67 8.06
CA ALA A 296 -16.47 -7.52 6.68
C ALA A 296 -15.32 -7.52 5.66
N GLY A 297 -15.50 -8.24 4.55
CA GLY A 297 -14.61 -8.15 3.40
C GLY A 297 -14.32 -9.48 2.71
N ASP A 298 -13.32 -9.45 1.82
CA ASP A 298 -13.09 -10.51 0.84
C ASP A 298 -12.27 -11.69 1.37
N ARG A 299 -12.54 -12.86 0.78
CA ARG A 299 -11.79 -14.12 0.96
C ARG A 299 -11.74 -14.62 2.42
N PRO A 300 -12.86 -14.67 3.16
CA PRO A 300 -12.86 -15.33 4.46
C PRO A 300 -12.56 -16.82 4.29
N GLY A 301 -11.53 -17.31 5.00
CA GLY A 301 -11.26 -18.75 5.06
C GLY A 301 -12.23 -19.45 6.02
N ARG A 302 -12.52 -20.73 5.79
CA ARG A 302 -13.41 -21.54 6.66
C ARG A 302 -13.01 -21.50 8.14
N ALA A 303 -11.70 -21.52 8.42
CA ALA A 303 -11.19 -21.43 9.79
C ALA A 303 -11.54 -20.10 10.47
N LEU A 304 -11.50 -18.99 9.73
CA LEU A 304 -11.88 -17.68 10.24
C LEU A 304 -13.39 -17.61 10.48
N ALA A 305 -14.20 -18.09 9.53
CA ALA A 305 -15.66 -18.10 9.67
C ALA A 305 -16.11 -18.82 10.95
N ARG A 306 -15.60 -20.04 11.20
CA ARG A 306 -15.89 -20.80 12.43
C ARG A 306 -15.46 -20.06 13.70
N ARG A 307 -14.31 -19.37 13.65
CA ARG A 307 -13.82 -18.60 14.80
C ARG A 307 -14.71 -17.41 15.12
N LEU A 308 -15.23 -16.72 14.09
CA LEU A 308 -16.17 -15.61 14.26
C LEU A 308 -17.49 -16.09 14.85
N GLU A 309 -18.01 -17.20 14.32
CA GLU A 309 -19.21 -17.85 14.86
C GLU A 309 -19.03 -18.22 16.35
N SER A 310 -17.92 -18.87 16.71
CA SER A 310 -17.61 -19.21 18.11
C SER A 310 -17.45 -17.97 19.00
N ALA A 311 -17.00 -16.84 18.44
CA ALA A 311 -16.85 -15.59 19.17
C ALA A 311 -18.18 -14.80 19.32
N GLY A 312 -19.26 -15.24 18.64
CA GLY A 312 -20.51 -14.50 18.52
C GLY A 312 -20.38 -13.23 17.67
N ALA A 313 -19.51 -13.25 16.67
CA ALA A 313 -19.27 -12.15 15.73
C ALA A 313 -19.84 -12.48 14.35
N THR A 314 -20.36 -11.47 13.66
CA THR A 314 -20.97 -11.64 12.33
C THR A 314 -19.92 -11.49 11.22
N LEU A 315 -19.89 -12.45 10.30
CA LEU A 315 -19.08 -12.36 9.09
C LEU A 315 -19.92 -11.79 7.93
N VAL A 316 -19.51 -10.65 7.39
CA VAL A 316 -20.07 -10.08 6.15
C VAL A 316 -19.09 -10.37 5.00
N SER A 317 -19.30 -11.49 4.31
CA SER A 317 -18.39 -11.96 3.26
C SER A 317 -18.61 -11.19 1.95
N SER A 318 -17.54 -10.62 1.40
CA SER A 318 -17.51 -10.01 0.06
C SER A 318 -18.70 -9.08 -0.24
N PRO A 319 -18.98 -8.06 0.60
CA PRO A 319 -20.12 -7.18 0.38
C PRO A 319 -19.97 -6.38 -0.92
N GLU A 320 -21.08 -6.10 -1.60
CA GLU A 320 -21.10 -5.26 -2.81
C GLU A 320 -20.49 -3.88 -2.57
N SER A 321 -20.76 -3.30 -1.39
CA SER A 321 -20.16 -2.06 -0.95
C SER A 321 -19.66 -2.18 0.48
N LEU A 322 -18.33 -2.32 0.64
CA LEU A 322 -17.69 -2.32 1.95
C LEU A 322 -17.93 -1.01 2.71
N ARG A 323 -18.04 0.11 1.99
CA ARG A 323 -18.36 1.44 2.54
C ARG A 323 -19.76 1.50 3.13
N ALA A 324 -20.75 0.93 2.44
CA ALA A 324 -22.12 0.86 2.96
C ALA A 324 -22.18 0.07 4.26
N VAL A 325 -21.48 -1.07 4.32
CA VAL A 325 -21.39 -1.87 5.56
C VAL A 325 -20.68 -1.08 6.67
N LEU A 326 -19.61 -0.36 6.34
CA LEU A 326 -18.86 0.46 7.30
C LEU A 326 -19.73 1.54 7.95
N ARG A 327 -20.58 2.23 7.18
CA ARG A 327 -21.52 3.25 7.70
C ARG A 327 -22.53 2.73 8.71
N ARG A 328 -22.82 1.42 8.70
CA ARG A 328 -23.76 0.78 9.65
C ARG A 328 -23.09 0.42 10.98
N ALA A 329 -21.86 0.85 11.22
CA ALA A 329 -21.13 0.59 12.44
C ALA A 329 -20.90 1.87 13.26
N ARG A 330 -20.88 1.73 14.59
CA ARG A 330 -20.59 2.85 15.51
C ARG A 330 -19.10 3.13 15.66
N VAL A 331 -18.28 2.09 15.68
CA VAL A 331 -16.82 2.20 15.82
C VAL A 331 -16.12 1.18 14.92
N ALA A 332 -15.11 1.63 14.18
CA ALA A 332 -14.21 0.76 13.43
C ALA A 332 -12.97 0.40 14.27
N ILE A 333 -12.55 -0.87 14.23
CA ILE A 333 -11.34 -1.33 14.91
C ILE A 333 -10.23 -1.68 13.91
N ALA A 334 -9.02 -1.22 14.21
CA ALA A 334 -7.81 -1.44 13.40
C ALA A 334 -6.67 -2.04 14.25
N PRO A 335 -6.76 -3.31 14.69
CA PRO A 335 -5.84 -3.90 15.67
C PRO A 335 -4.52 -4.42 15.07
N MET A 336 -4.15 -4.02 13.85
CA MET A 336 -3.03 -4.63 13.12
C MET A 336 -1.69 -4.38 13.82
N GLN A 337 -0.91 -5.44 14.05
CA GLN A 337 0.41 -5.36 14.71
C GLN A 337 1.58 -5.65 13.77
N ALA A 338 1.28 -5.80 12.48
CA ALA A 338 2.26 -6.01 11.42
C ALA A 338 1.70 -5.53 10.07
N GLY A 339 2.44 -5.81 8.99
CA GLY A 339 2.23 -5.20 7.69
C GLY A 339 3.08 -3.94 7.52
N ALA A 340 3.16 -3.46 6.29
CA ALA A 340 3.73 -2.18 5.93
C ALA A 340 2.69 -1.37 5.15
N GLY A 341 3.03 -0.14 4.78
CA GLY A 341 2.14 0.78 4.08
C GLY A 341 1.04 1.37 4.99
N VAL A 342 0.04 1.96 4.36
CA VAL A 342 -1.09 2.59 5.06
C VAL A 342 -2.22 1.55 5.25
N PRO A 343 -2.78 1.40 6.45
CA PRO A 343 -3.98 0.60 6.64
C PRO A 343 -5.19 1.32 6.04
N VAL A 344 -5.49 1.07 4.76
CA VAL A 344 -6.57 1.71 4.00
C VAL A 344 -7.92 1.71 4.75
N LYS A 345 -8.21 0.66 5.53
CA LYS A 345 -9.43 0.58 6.35
C LYS A 345 -9.63 1.73 7.36
N VAL A 346 -8.54 2.32 7.86
CA VAL A 346 -8.61 3.47 8.77
C VAL A 346 -9.04 4.70 7.98
N LEU A 347 -8.45 4.90 6.79
CA LEU A 347 -8.82 5.99 5.90
C LEU A 347 -10.24 5.85 5.36
N GLU A 348 -10.67 4.63 5.04
CA GLU A 348 -12.05 4.32 4.66
C GLU A 348 -13.01 4.67 5.81
N ALA A 349 -12.71 4.26 7.04
CA ALA A 349 -13.55 4.61 8.19
C ALA A 349 -13.64 6.13 8.40
N PHE A 350 -12.52 6.84 8.31
CA PHE A 350 -12.49 8.30 8.37
C PHE A 350 -13.35 8.95 7.28
N ALA A 351 -13.24 8.48 6.04
CA ALA A 351 -14.02 9.00 4.91
C ALA A 351 -15.53 8.72 5.07
N GLU A 352 -15.88 7.57 5.64
CA GLU A 352 -17.27 7.20 5.92
C GLU A 352 -17.83 7.80 7.22
N GLY A 353 -17.01 8.56 7.96
CA GLY A 353 -17.41 9.22 9.19
C GLY A 353 -17.56 8.28 10.39
N VAL A 354 -16.85 7.16 10.39
CA VAL A 354 -16.87 6.17 11.47
C VAL A 354 -15.62 6.38 12.34
N PRO A 355 -15.77 6.61 13.66
CA PRO A 355 -14.62 6.75 14.55
C PRO A 355 -13.83 5.45 14.63
N VAL A 356 -12.51 5.56 14.87
CA VAL A 356 -11.56 4.47 14.82
C VAL A 356 -10.83 4.31 16.16
N VAL A 357 -10.73 3.07 16.62
CA VAL A 357 -9.71 2.64 17.58
C VAL A 357 -8.66 1.81 16.85
N ALA A 358 -7.39 2.19 16.95
CA ALA A 358 -6.30 1.54 16.26
C ALA A 358 -5.19 1.11 17.21
N SER A 359 -4.43 0.08 16.83
CA SER A 359 -3.17 -0.22 17.50
C SER A 359 -2.13 0.88 17.20
N PRO A 360 -1.07 1.02 18.03
CA PRO A 360 0.04 1.92 17.72
C PRO A 360 0.65 1.63 16.33
N TRP A 361 0.77 0.36 15.96
CA TRP A 361 1.32 -0.04 14.67
C TRP A 361 0.41 0.34 13.48
N ALA A 362 -0.91 0.21 13.63
CA ALA A 362 -1.84 0.65 12.59
C ALA A 362 -1.83 2.18 12.46
N ALA A 363 -1.88 2.90 13.59
CA ALA A 363 -1.83 4.36 13.63
C ALA A 363 -0.57 4.91 12.95
N ALA A 364 0.61 4.36 13.28
CA ALA A 364 1.89 4.76 12.68
C ALA A 364 1.95 4.57 11.16
N GLY A 365 1.11 3.70 10.59
CA GLY A 365 1.00 3.53 9.14
C GLY A 365 0.22 4.65 8.46
N VAL A 366 -0.64 5.37 9.19
CA VAL A 366 -1.44 6.50 8.68
C VAL A 366 -0.69 7.83 8.86
N GLY A 367 -0.04 8.01 10.00
CA GLY A 367 0.68 9.22 10.35
C GLY A 367 1.28 9.14 11.75
N ALA A 368 1.68 10.28 12.31
CA ALA A 368 2.20 10.34 13.67
C ALA A 368 1.05 10.13 14.68
N PRO A 369 1.02 9.03 15.48
CA PRO A 369 -0.16 8.64 16.26
C PRO A 369 -0.74 9.73 17.15
N GLU A 370 0.12 10.55 17.76
CA GLU A 370 -0.25 11.66 18.64
C GLU A 370 -0.94 12.83 17.93
N ARG A 371 -0.86 12.86 16.60
CA ARG A 371 -1.48 13.87 15.74
C ARG A 371 -2.66 13.33 14.94
N LEU A 372 -3.00 12.05 15.12
CA LEU A 372 -4.07 11.42 14.37
C LEU A 372 -5.41 11.58 15.09
N PRO A 373 -6.50 11.82 14.34
CA PRO A 373 -7.86 11.87 14.87
C PRO A 373 -8.43 10.46 15.06
N LEU A 374 -7.75 9.63 15.85
CA LEU A 374 -8.20 8.29 16.24
C LEU A 374 -7.79 7.99 17.68
N ALA A 375 -8.45 7.01 18.31
CA ALA A 375 -8.00 6.48 19.59
C ALA A 375 -6.92 5.42 19.37
N VAL A 376 -5.81 5.51 20.11
CA VAL A 376 -4.72 4.53 20.07
C VAL A 376 -4.79 3.65 21.31
N ALA A 377 -4.84 2.34 21.12
CA ALA A 377 -4.88 1.37 22.21
C ALA A 377 -3.86 0.23 22.00
N GLU A 378 -3.08 -0.08 23.02
CA GLU A 378 -2.07 -1.15 22.99
C GLU A 378 -2.46 -2.33 23.87
N SER A 379 -2.82 -2.07 25.13
CA SER A 379 -3.24 -3.11 26.07
C SER A 379 -4.73 -3.46 25.92
N PRO A 380 -5.15 -4.69 26.31
CA PRO A 380 -6.56 -5.05 26.29
C PRO A 380 -7.48 -4.07 27.04
N GLU A 381 -7.00 -3.56 28.17
CA GLU A 381 -7.71 -2.59 29.01
C GLU A 381 -7.89 -1.26 28.28
N GLN A 382 -6.84 -0.73 27.66
CA GLN A 382 -6.93 0.48 26.83
C GLN A 382 -7.90 0.28 25.65
N TRP A 383 -7.89 -0.88 25.01
CA TRP A 383 -8.82 -1.18 23.93
C TRP A 383 -10.28 -1.16 24.40
N ILE A 384 -10.55 -1.74 25.57
CA ILE A 384 -11.87 -1.75 26.18
C ILE A 384 -12.29 -0.31 26.49
N GLU A 385 -11.46 0.44 27.20
CA GLU A 385 -11.75 1.83 27.61
C GLU A 385 -12.03 2.74 26.41
N GLU A 386 -11.18 2.68 25.38
CA GLU A 386 -11.33 3.53 24.19
C GLU A 386 -12.56 3.17 23.36
N VAL A 387 -12.88 1.87 23.25
CA VAL A 387 -14.12 1.41 22.62
C VAL A 387 -15.33 1.92 23.41
N GLU A 388 -15.35 1.71 24.72
CA GLU A 388 -16.46 2.13 25.57
C GLU A 388 -16.67 3.64 25.53
N ARG A 389 -15.58 4.40 25.56
CA ARG A 389 -15.61 5.87 25.47
C ARG A 389 -16.24 6.35 24.17
N LEU A 390 -15.90 5.75 23.03
CA LEU A 390 -16.54 6.09 21.75
C LEU A 390 -18.00 5.64 21.65
N LEU A 391 -18.37 4.56 22.35
CA LEU A 391 -19.75 4.09 22.40
C LEU A 391 -20.62 4.92 23.37
N ASP A 392 -20.06 5.54 24.40
CA ASP A 392 -20.84 6.27 25.41
C ASP A 392 -20.84 7.78 25.19
N ASP A 393 -19.67 8.36 24.88
CA ASP A 393 -19.53 9.78 24.65
C ASP A 393 -19.71 10.10 23.16
N ARG A 394 -20.96 10.38 22.80
CA ARG A 394 -21.35 10.84 21.46
C ARG A 394 -20.53 12.04 21.01
N ALA A 395 -20.32 13.04 21.87
CA ALA A 395 -19.64 14.26 21.50
C ALA A 395 -18.16 13.99 21.22
N PHE A 396 -17.53 13.08 21.98
CA PHE A 396 -16.18 12.62 21.71
C PHE A 396 -16.06 11.89 20.36
N ALA A 397 -16.99 10.99 20.05
CA ALA A 397 -17.03 10.31 18.75
C ALA A 397 -17.21 11.31 17.58
N GLU A 398 -18.12 12.27 17.71
CA GLU A 398 -18.37 13.30 16.68
C GLU A 398 -17.16 14.23 16.48
N ARG A 399 -16.46 14.62 17.56
CA ARG A 399 -15.20 15.38 17.45
C ARG A 399 -14.11 14.59 16.72
N GLN A 400 -13.97 13.30 17.03
CA GLN A 400 -13.00 12.44 16.35
C GLN A 400 -13.32 12.35 14.84
N VAL A 401 -14.59 12.13 14.49
CA VAL A 401 -15.05 12.06 13.10
C VAL A 401 -14.82 13.36 12.34
N ALA A 402 -15.12 14.51 12.95
CA ALA A 402 -14.87 15.81 12.33
C ALA A 402 -13.37 16.00 12.02
N ALA A 403 -12.51 15.76 13.01
CA ALA A 403 -11.07 15.86 12.84
C ALA A 403 -10.52 14.83 11.82
N ALA A 404 -11.10 13.63 11.76
CA ALA A 404 -10.78 12.58 10.80
C ALA A 404 -11.10 12.99 9.36
N ARG A 405 -12.27 13.61 9.14
CA ARG A 405 -12.65 14.14 7.84
C ARG A 405 -11.70 15.25 7.42
N ASP A 406 -11.37 16.18 8.33
CA ASP A 406 -10.41 17.26 8.07
C ASP A 406 -9.01 16.74 7.73
N PHE A 407 -8.54 15.73 8.47
CA PHE A 407 -7.29 15.04 8.15
C PHE A 407 -7.31 14.44 6.74
N VAL A 408 -8.36 13.71 6.37
CA VAL A 408 -8.49 13.08 5.04
C VAL A 408 -8.43 14.13 3.93
N GLY A 409 -9.12 15.26 4.02
CA GLY A 409 -9.06 16.26 2.94
C GLY A 409 -7.84 17.17 2.95
N ARG A 410 -6.96 17.09 3.95
CA ARG A 410 -5.66 17.77 3.90
C ARG A 410 -4.56 16.85 3.39
N GLU A 411 -4.55 15.59 3.83
CA GLU A 411 -3.44 14.66 3.56
C GLU A 411 -3.75 13.62 2.48
N HIS A 412 -5.03 13.36 2.19
CA HIS A 412 -5.51 12.32 1.28
C HIS A 412 -6.50 12.85 0.24
N ASP A 413 -6.58 14.16 0.06
CA ASP A 413 -7.40 14.76 -0.99
C ASP A 413 -6.93 14.28 -2.38
N PRO A 414 -7.83 13.83 -3.27
CA PRO A 414 -7.43 13.29 -4.57
C PRO A 414 -6.59 14.23 -5.44
N ASP A 415 -6.90 15.53 -5.45
CA ASP A 415 -6.20 16.50 -6.29
C ASP A 415 -4.82 16.81 -5.73
N GLU A 416 -4.71 16.96 -4.42
CA GLU A 416 -3.44 17.10 -3.71
C GLU A 416 -2.54 15.86 -3.89
N CYS A 417 -3.11 14.67 -3.74
CA CYS A 417 -2.43 13.40 -4.02
C CYS A 417 -1.92 13.34 -5.46
N ALA A 418 -2.73 13.74 -6.45
CA ALA A 418 -2.34 13.79 -7.86
C ALA A 418 -1.23 14.81 -8.10
N ARG A 419 -1.31 15.99 -7.48
CA ARG A 419 -0.27 17.03 -7.54
C ARG A 419 1.07 16.52 -7.03
N ARG A 420 1.10 15.82 -5.89
CA ARG A 420 2.32 15.20 -5.34
C ARG A 420 2.93 14.15 -6.27
N VAL A 421 2.10 13.32 -6.92
CA VAL A 421 2.55 12.36 -7.93
C VAL A 421 3.20 13.07 -9.12
N ARG A 422 2.54 14.11 -9.67
CA ARG A 422 3.10 14.91 -10.77
C ARG A 422 4.46 15.51 -10.39
N GLN A 423 4.56 16.14 -9.23
CA GLN A 423 5.82 16.74 -8.76
C GLN A 423 6.95 15.73 -8.61
N ALA A 424 6.68 14.56 -8.02
CA ALA A 424 7.68 13.51 -7.86
C ALA A 424 8.17 12.97 -9.22
N VAL A 425 7.26 12.76 -10.17
CA VAL A 425 7.61 12.28 -11.51
C VAL A 425 8.33 13.35 -12.32
N SER A 426 7.94 14.62 -12.22
CA SER A 426 8.66 15.74 -12.87
C SER A 426 10.08 15.88 -12.33
N ALA A 427 10.29 15.73 -11.02
CA ALA A 427 11.63 15.72 -10.43
C ALA A 427 12.49 14.55 -10.95
N ALA A 428 11.91 13.36 -11.06
CA ALA A 428 12.60 12.20 -11.63
C ALA A 428 12.92 12.39 -13.13
N LEU A 429 12.01 12.97 -13.92
CA LEU A 429 12.24 13.31 -15.33
C LEU A 429 13.42 14.27 -15.48
N ALA A 430 13.46 15.35 -14.69
CA ALA A 430 14.56 16.32 -14.70
C ALA A 430 15.92 15.66 -14.38
N ALA A 431 15.94 14.69 -13.46
CA ALA A 431 17.15 13.96 -13.10
C ALA A 431 17.66 12.99 -14.20
N THR A 432 16.83 12.64 -15.19
CA THR A 432 17.24 11.69 -16.26
C THR A 432 18.20 12.30 -17.30
N GLY A 433 18.52 13.59 -17.22
CA GLY A 433 19.50 14.24 -18.09
C GLY A 433 19.05 14.42 -19.55
N ARG A 434 17.83 14.00 -19.91
CA ARG A 434 17.13 14.55 -21.08
C ARG A 434 16.67 15.95 -20.70
N SER A 435 17.58 16.91 -20.86
CA SER A 435 17.25 18.32 -21.00
C SER A 435 16.07 18.40 -21.97
N LEU A 436 14.86 18.62 -21.47
CA LEU A 436 13.92 19.43 -22.21
C LEU A 436 14.63 20.76 -22.29
N LEU A 437 15.32 20.99 -23.40
CA LEU A 437 16.08 22.21 -23.65
C LEU A 437 15.20 23.36 -23.19
N ALA A 438 15.65 24.01 -22.11
CA ALA A 438 15.18 25.31 -21.75
C ALA A 438 15.60 26.26 -22.87
N VAL A 439 14.63 27.07 -23.28
CA VAL A 439 14.64 28.14 -24.29
C VAL A 439 14.36 27.69 -25.72
#